data_AF-A0AAW0IP34-F1
#
_entry.id   AF-A0AAW0IP34-F1
#
_cell.length_a   1.000
_cell.length_b   1.000
_cell.length_c   1.000
_cell.angle_alpha   90.00
_cell.angle_beta   90.00
_cell.angle_gamma   90.00
#
_symmetry.space_group_name_H-M   'P 1'
#
loop_
_entity.id
_entity.type
_entity.pdbx_description
1 polymer ?
#
loop_
_entity_poly.entity_id
_entity_poly.type
_entity_poly.pdbx_seq_one_letter_code
_entity_poly.pdbx_strand_id
1 'polypeptide(L)'
;MSLLFLDYFVSQTCESAVQLRKAGKVTVRESTLKKLGGVHYKSGVVDEHYEVTKFALLETIKEAVPEMWSPEMKIAWGEAYDQLVAAIKSESKPSS
;
A
#
# COMPACT_ATOMS: atom_id res chain seq x y z
N MET A 1 -7.95 -17.51 -0.30
CA MET A 1 -7.84 -16.08 -0.69
C MET A 1 -8.99 -15.79 -1.63
N SER A 2 -9.99 -15.00 -1.22
CA SER A 2 -11.18 -14.72 -2.05
C SER A 2 -10.89 -13.59 -3.04
N LEU A 3 -11.36 -13.68 -4.28
CA LEU A 3 -11.23 -12.65 -5.33
C LEU A 3 -11.72 -11.27 -4.86
N LEU A 4 -12.72 -11.24 -3.96
CA LEU A 4 -13.23 -10.03 -3.33
C LEU A 4 -12.18 -9.26 -2.51
N PHE A 5 -11.18 -9.96 -1.97
CA PHE A 5 -10.09 -9.34 -1.24
C PHE A 5 -9.12 -8.62 -2.18
N LEU A 6 -8.93 -9.15 -3.39
CA LEU A 6 -8.06 -8.58 -4.41
C LEU A 6 -8.69 -7.31 -5.00
N ASP A 7 -9.98 -7.34 -5.32
CA ASP A 7 -10.70 -6.17 -5.85
C ASP A 7 -10.73 -5.00 -4.85
N TYR A 8 -10.97 -5.30 -3.56
CA TYR A 8 -10.93 -4.30 -2.50
C TYR A 8 -9.55 -3.67 -2.35
N PHE A 9 -8.50 -4.49 -2.45
CA PHE A 9 -7.13 -4.02 -2.36
C PHE A 9 -6.74 -3.14 -3.56
N VAL A 10 -7.10 -3.53 -4.77
CA VAL A 10 -6.87 -2.76 -6.00
C VAL A 10 -7.57 -1.39 -5.93
N SER A 11 -8.84 -1.35 -5.50
CA SER A 11 -9.59 -0.10 -5.34
C SER A 11 -8.89 0.87 -4.35
N GLN A 12 -8.40 0.35 -3.23
CA GLN A 12 -7.69 1.15 -2.22
C GLN A 12 -6.32 1.67 -2.74
N THR A 13 -5.60 0.88 -3.55
CA THR A 13 -4.35 1.33 -4.17
C THR A 13 -4.59 2.43 -5.20
N CYS A 14 -5.67 2.35 -5.99
CA CYS A 14 -6.06 3.39 -6.93
C CYS A 14 -6.39 4.72 -6.22
N GLU A 15 -7.15 4.65 -5.12
CA GLU A 15 -7.51 5.85 -4.34
C GLU A 15 -6.25 6.51 -3.72
N SER A 16 -5.32 5.71 -3.21
CA SER A 16 -4.04 6.19 -2.68
C SER A 16 -3.17 6.83 -3.76
N ALA A 17 -3.11 6.25 -4.96
CA ALA A 17 -2.36 6.81 -6.10
C ALA A 17 -2.94 8.15 -6.57
N VAL A 18 -4.27 8.30 -6.57
CA VAL A 18 -4.95 9.57 -6.87
C VAL A 18 -4.62 10.63 -5.83
N GLN A 19 -4.57 10.26 -4.54
CA GLN A 19 -4.17 11.18 -3.47
C GLN A 19 -2.71 11.62 -3.61
N LEU A 20 -1.80 10.67 -3.89
CA LEU A 20 -0.39 10.97 -4.14
C LEU A 20 -0.21 11.93 -5.32
N ARG A 21 -0.90 11.66 -6.45
CA ARG A 21 -0.88 12.53 -7.64
C ARG A 21 -1.38 13.95 -7.34
N LYS A 22 -2.39 14.09 -6.48
CA LYS A 22 -3.05 15.38 -6.20
C LYS A 22 -2.37 16.18 -5.08
N ALA A 23 -1.84 15.51 -4.07
CA ALA A 23 -1.42 16.15 -2.82
C ALA A 23 0.07 15.91 -2.48
N GLY A 24 0.79 15.09 -3.25
CA GLY A 24 2.16 14.69 -2.96
C GLY A 24 2.31 13.84 -1.69
N LYS A 25 1.19 13.45 -1.06
CA LYS A 25 1.15 12.59 0.12
C LYS A 25 -0.09 11.70 0.07
N VAL A 26 0.03 10.50 0.60
CA VAL A 26 -1.12 9.63 0.85
C VAL A 26 -1.71 10.02 2.20
N THR A 27 -2.97 10.44 2.22
CA THR A 27 -3.71 10.73 3.46
C THR A 27 -4.78 9.68 3.66
N VAL A 28 -4.40 8.54 4.23
CA VAL A 28 -5.38 7.56 4.71
C VAL A 28 -6.03 8.13 5.97
N ARG A 29 -7.38 8.15 6.01
CA ARG A 29 -8.12 8.58 7.21
C ARG A 29 -7.68 7.76 8.42
N GLU A 30 -7.52 8.40 9.57
CA GLU A 30 -7.01 7.78 10.81
C GLU A 30 -7.84 6.56 11.24
N SER A 31 -9.17 6.61 11.10
CA SER A 31 -10.06 5.47 11.39
C SER A 31 -9.82 4.27 10.47
N THR A 32 -9.44 4.52 9.21
CA THR A 32 -9.07 3.50 8.23
C THR A 32 -7.68 2.92 8.57
N LEU A 33 -6.73 3.75 8.98
CA LEU A 33 -5.39 3.29 9.42
C LEU A 33 -5.48 2.39 10.65
N LYS A 34 -6.25 2.78 11.68
CA LYS A 34 -6.49 1.95 12.88
C LYS A 34 -7.07 0.58 12.56
N LYS A 35 -8.07 0.55 11.67
CA LYS A 35 -8.67 -0.71 11.21
C LYS A 35 -7.65 -1.56 10.46
N LEU A 36 -6.87 -0.96 9.57
CA LEU A 36 -5.84 -1.67 8.78
C LEU A 36 -4.73 -2.23 9.67
N GLY A 37 -4.17 -1.43 10.58
CA GLY A 37 -3.16 -1.84 11.55
C GLY A 37 -3.64 -3.02 12.39
N GLY A 38 -4.87 -2.94 12.92
CA GLY A 38 -5.47 -4.02 13.71
C GLY A 38 -5.70 -5.31 12.92
N VAL A 39 -6.09 -5.23 11.64
CA VAL A 39 -6.25 -6.41 10.76
C VAL A 39 -4.89 -7.04 10.42
N HIS A 40 -3.90 -6.25 10.04
CA HIS A 40 -2.55 -6.73 9.70
C HIS A 40 -1.89 -7.39 10.92
N TYR A 41 -2.02 -6.79 12.10
CA TYR A 41 -1.54 -7.36 13.36
C TYR A 41 -2.21 -8.71 13.65
N LYS A 42 -3.54 -8.77 13.64
CA LYS A 42 -4.30 -10.02 13.89
C LYS A 42 -4.02 -11.12 12.88
N SER A 43 -3.64 -10.76 11.66
CA SER A 43 -3.34 -11.70 10.58
C SER A 43 -1.89 -12.18 10.58
N GLY A 44 -1.05 -11.70 11.52
CA GLY A 44 0.35 -12.09 11.61
C GLY A 44 1.21 -11.54 10.47
N VAL A 45 0.87 -10.37 9.94
CA VAL A 45 1.68 -9.75 8.88
C VAL A 45 3.01 -9.27 9.47
N VAL A 46 4.11 -9.77 8.91
CA VAL A 46 5.49 -9.39 9.24
C VAL A 46 6.11 -8.55 8.12
N ASP A 47 7.30 -8.02 8.37
CA ASP A 47 8.01 -7.11 7.47
C ASP A 47 8.28 -7.72 6.09
N GLU A 48 8.63 -9.00 6.06
CA GLU A 48 8.90 -9.79 4.86
C GLU A 48 7.67 -9.84 3.93
N HIS A 49 6.45 -9.86 4.48
CA HIS A 49 5.23 -9.84 3.67
C HIS A 49 5.04 -8.50 2.95
N TYR A 50 5.41 -7.39 3.59
CA TYR A 50 5.35 -6.06 2.97
C TYR A 50 6.38 -5.94 1.85
N GLU A 51 7.60 -6.48 2.03
CA GLU A 51 8.63 -6.45 0.99
C GLU A 51 8.22 -7.25 -0.26
N VAL A 52 7.70 -8.46 -0.07
CA VAL A 52 7.21 -9.30 -1.18
C VAL A 52 6.04 -8.62 -1.89
N THR A 53 5.12 -8.01 -1.13
CA THR A 53 3.98 -7.28 -1.70
C THR A 53 4.41 -6.05 -2.49
N LYS A 54 5.41 -5.30 -2.00
CA LYS A 54 5.98 -4.15 -2.71
C LYS A 54 6.57 -4.58 -4.06
N PHE A 55 7.34 -5.67 -4.06
CA PHE A 55 7.91 -6.21 -5.29
C PHE A 55 6.81 -6.61 -6.29
N ALA A 56 5.82 -7.39 -5.85
CA ALA A 56 4.72 -7.84 -6.70
C ALA A 56 3.90 -6.66 -7.27
N LEU A 57 3.65 -5.63 -6.45
CA LEU A 57 2.95 -4.42 -6.88
C LEU A 57 3.71 -3.71 -8.02
N LEU A 58 5.02 -3.49 -7.85
CA LEU A 58 5.82 -2.77 -8.84
C LEU A 58 5.94 -3.54 -10.15
N GLU A 59 6.13 -4.87 -10.10
CA GLU A 59 6.15 -5.69 -11.32
C GLU A 59 4.77 -5.72 -11.99
N THR A 60 3.68 -5.81 -11.23
CA THR A 60 2.32 -5.77 -11.79
C THR A 60 2.04 -4.45 -12.52
N ILE A 61 2.44 -3.31 -11.94
CA ILE A 61 2.26 -2.00 -12.59
C ILE A 61 3.10 -1.91 -13.87
N LYS A 62 4.36 -2.37 -13.81
CA LYS A 62 5.23 -2.42 -14.98
C LYS A 62 4.63 -3.25 -16.12
N GLU A 63 4.06 -4.42 -15.80
CA GLU A 63 3.41 -5.29 -16.79
C GLU A 63 2.09 -4.71 -17.32
N ALA A 64 1.34 -4.00 -16.48
CA ALA A 64 0.05 -3.41 -16.85
C ALA A 64 0.19 -2.17 -17.75
N VAL A 65 1.24 -1.36 -17.54
CA VAL A 65 1.47 -0.11 -18.28
C VAL A 65 2.92 0.04 -18.76
N PRO A 66 3.44 -0.91 -19.58
CA PRO A 66 4.86 -0.96 -19.94
C PRO A 66 5.32 0.28 -20.72
N GLU A 67 4.44 0.91 -21.50
CA GLU A 67 4.75 2.11 -22.30
C GLU A 67 4.94 3.37 -21.43
N MET A 68 4.31 3.42 -20.26
CA MET A 68 4.41 4.54 -19.32
C MET A 68 5.40 4.28 -18.19
N TRP A 69 5.88 3.03 -18.05
CA TRP A 69 6.75 2.63 -16.97
C TRP A 69 8.12 3.28 -17.09
N SER A 70 8.57 3.90 -16.00
CA SER A 70 9.90 4.52 -15.92
C SER A 70 10.56 4.26 -14.56
N PRO A 71 11.88 4.44 -14.45
CA PRO A 71 12.58 4.38 -13.16
C PRO A 71 11.98 5.35 -12.13
N GLU A 72 11.60 6.55 -12.54
CA GLU A 72 10.99 7.57 -11.68
C GLU A 72 9.61 7.13 -11.19
N MET A 73 8.82 6.50 -12.05
CA MET A 73 7.53 5.93 -11.68
C MET A 73 7.70 4.80 -10.64
N LYS A 74 8.69 3.93 -10.84
CA LYS A 74 9.04 2.88 -9.86
C LYS A 74 9.38 3.46 -8.49
N ILE A 75 10.19 4.52 -8.46
CA ILE A 75 10.58 5.20 -7.22
C ILE A 75 9.34 5.81 -6.55
N ALA A 76 8.52 6.56 -7.28
CA ALA A 76 7.34 7.21 -6.74
C ALA A 76 6.34 6.21 -6.12
N TRP A 77 6.07 5.10 -6.82
CA TRP A 77 5.22 4.02 -6.27
C TRP A 77 5.86 3.32 -5.07
N GLY A 78 7.17 3.11 -5.11
CA GLY A 78 7.92 2.53 -4.00
C GLY A 78 7.86 3.37 -2.73
N GLU A 79 8.09 4.68 -2.86
CA GLU A 79 8.02 5.63 -1.74
C GLU A 79 6.60 5.74 -1.17
N ALA A 80 5.59 5.78 -2.03
CA ALA A 80 4.20 5.82 -1.59
C ALA A 80 3.81 4.56 -0.82
N TYR A 81 4.26 3.39 -1.28
CA TYR A 81 4.08 2.12 -0.58
C TYR A 81 4.76 2.14 0.79
N ASP A 82 6.02 2.59 0.87
CA ASP A 82 6.77 2.64 2.13
C ASP A 82 6.12 3.55 3.16
N GLN A 83 5.64 4.73 2.73
CA GLN A 83 4.91 5.65 3.60
C GLN A 83 3.61 5.03 4.13
N LEU A 84 2.87 4.32 3.28
CA LEU A 84 1.65 3.63 3.70
C LEU A 84 1.94 2.53 4.72
N VAL A 85 2.96 1.70 4.46
CA VAL A 85 3.36 0.62 5.39
C VAL A 85 3.82 1.19 6.72
N ALA A 86 4.59 2.29 6.71
CA ALA A 86 5.00 2.97 7.94
C ALA A 86 3.78 3.41 8.77
N ALA A 87 2.76 4.00 8.14
CA ALA A 87 1.52 4.42 8.80
C ALA A 87 0.68 3.24 9.32
N ILE A 88 0.63 2.11 8.61
CA ILE A 88 -0.06 0.90 9.09
C ILE A 88 0.69 0.31 10.29
N LYS A 89 2.03 0.24 10.21
CA LYS A 89 2.87 -0.28 11.30
C LYS A 89 2.75 0.59 12.56
N SER A 90 2.63 1.91 12.45
CA SER A 90 2.45 2.79 13.61
C SER A 90 1.14 2.53 14.36
N GLU A 91 0.07 2.14 13.65
CA GLU A 91 -1.22 1.76 14.26
C GLU A 91 -1.29 0.28 14.67
N SER A 92 -0.33 -0.55 14.24
CA SER A 92 -0.28 -1.98 14.59
C SER A 92 0.30 -2.27 15.97
N LYS A 93 0.94 -1.28 16.61
CA LYS A 93 1.43 -1.37 17.99
C LYS A 93 0.30 -0.97 18.95
N PRO A 94 0.02 -1.74 20.01
CA PRO A 94 -0.95 -1.31 21.01
C PRO A 94 -0.46 -0.02 21.67
N SER A 95 -1.32 0.99 21.74
CA SER A 95 -1.14 2.12 22.65
C SER A 95 -1.03 1.55 24.07
N SER A 96 0.12 1.70 24.71
CA SER A 96 0.32 1.39 26.13
C SER A 96 -0.60 2.22 27.01
#